data_AF-A0A965CSY6-F1
#
_entry.id   AF-A0A965CSY6-F1
#
_cell.length_a   1.000
_cell.length_b   1.000
_cell.length_c   1.000
_cell.angle_alpha   90.00
_cell.angle_beta   90.00
_cell.angle_gamma   90.00
#
_symmetry.space_group_name_H-M   'P 1'
#
loop_
_entity.id
_entity.type
_entity.pdbx_description
1 polymer ?
#
loop_
_entity_poly.entity_id
_entity_poly.type
_entity_poly.pdbx_seq_one_letter_code
_entity_poly.pdbx_strand_id
1 'polypeptide(L)'
;MTKMEFPFKSAWQSRIVREISAGSSGGKAIHFCSVKIEEHEASLKLDAEHFFSFWKEEEELTEDVILLLYLQRKRQEPWNENRLCVFQQLYELDPKRKEDRIRGCTWKGESESLEWLSLMVPGTETPLEVIAQHFGAAVVSPQEPMCLDVLQIPKPWGYEGWYTGVEKRGVALIHDAFGRTELPYALGLFPEALLNGADEQLILLKTLNPVREEVLGDLYLEMHEKKW
;
A
#
# COMPACT_ATOMS: atom_id res chain seq x y z
N MET A 1 19.62 21.86 20.46
CA MET A 1 18.78 20.88 19.74
C MET A 1 19.70 19.90 19.05
N THR A 2 19.75 18.66 19.52
CA THR A 2 20.45 17.58 18.83
C THR A 2 19.74 17.40 17.49
N LYS A 3 20.45 17.56 16.37
CA LYS A 3 19.93 17.16 15.05
C LYS A 3 19.47 15.71 15.21
N MET A 4 18.18 15.43 15.13
CA MET A 4 17.73 14.04 15.00
C MET A 4 18.49 13.49 13.79
N GLU A 5 19.30 12.46 14.02
CA GLU A 5 19.95 11.76 12.92
C GLU A 5 18.83 11.18 12.07
N PHE A 6 18.75 11.70 10.85
CA PHE A 6 17.79 11.24 9.87
C PHE A 6 18.16 9.82 9.46
N PRO A 7 17.37 8.80 9.85
CA PRO A 7 17.81 7.40 9.77
C PRO A 7 17.97 6.90 8.32
N PHE A 8 17.59 7.70 7.33
CA PHE A 8 17.54 7.37 5.91
C PHE A 8 18.30 8.39 5.05
N LYS A 9 19.28 9.08 5.65
CA LYS A 9 20.12 10.06 4.95
C LYS A 9 20.79 9.51 3.70
N SER A 10 21.19 8.24 3.69
CA SER A 10 21.79 7.59 2.52
C SER A 10 20.80 7.42 1.36
N ALA A 11 19.60 6.89 1.62
CA ALA A 11 18.55 6.72 0.62
C ALA A 11 18.04 8.07 0.10
N TRP A 12 17.93 9.05 1.00
CA TRP A 12 17.52 10.40 0.63
C TRP A 12 18.57 11.15 -0.20
N GLN A 13 19.86 10.86 -0.01
CA GLN A 13 20.95 11.37 -0.84
C GLN A 13 20.93 10.82 -2.27
N SER A 14 20.29 9.67 -2.51
CA SER A 14 20.15 9.06 -3.85
C SER A 14 18.81 9.36 -4.53
N ARG A 15 18.03 10.31 -3.99
CA ARG A 15 16.72 10.68 -4.56
C ARG A 15 16.85 11.31 -5.95
N ILE A 16 15.84 11.09 -6.78
CA ILE A 16 15.66 11.80 -8.06
C ILE A 16 14.46 12.73 -7.93
N VAL A 17 14.68 14.03 -8.09
CA VAL A 17 13.62 15.04 -8.07
C VAL A 17 13.27 15.49 -9.48
N ARG A 18 11.98 15.57 -9.81
CA ARG A 18 11.46 16.17 -11.06
C ARG A 18 10.32 17.11 -10.76
N GLU A 19 10.36 18.29 -11.37
CA GLU A 19 9.21 19.19 -11.43
C GLU A 19 8.38 18.83 -12.67
N ILE A 20 7.09 18.57 -12.47
CA ILE A 20 6.15 18.24 -13.52
C ILE A 20 5.10 19.36 -13.57
N SER A 21 4.95 19.98 -14.74
CA SER A 21 3.98 21.06 -14.95
C SER A 21 2.56 20.50 -14.97
N ALA A 22 1.66 20.96 -14.09
CA ALA A 22 0.25 20.54 -14.10
C ALA A 22 -0.60 21.18 -15.21
N GLY A 23 -0.01 21.53 -16.36
CA GLY A 23 -0.75 22.00 -17.54
C GLY A 23 -1.36 23.39 -17.42
N SER A 24 -1.83 23.91 -18.55
CA SER A 24 -2.30 25.28 -18.72
C SER A 24 -3.75 25.48 -18.25
N SER A 25 -3.96 25.55 -16.93
CA SER A 25 -4.86 26.53 -16.27
C SER A 25 -4.86 26.30 -14.76
N GLY A 26 -4.10 27.13 -14.03
CA GLY A 26 -4.01 27.10 -12.56
C GLY A 26 -3.01 26.10 -11.98
N GLY A 27 -2.12 25.55 -12.81
CA GLY A 27 -1.30 24.38 -12.54
C GLY A 27 -0.44 24.44 -11.28
N LYS A 28 -0.72 23.55 -10.32
CA LYS A 28 0.21 23.26 -9.22
C LYS A 28 1.50 22.67 -9.79
N ALA A 29 2.65 23.03 -9.23
CA ALA A 29 3.85 22.24 -9.48
C ALA A 29 3.65 20.86 -8.84
N ILE A 30 4.02 19.80 -9.55
CA ILE A 30 4.14 18.46 -8.97
C ILE A 30 5.62 18.23 -8.75
N HIS A 31 6.01 18.00 -7.50
CA HIS A 31 7.35 17.57 -7.17
C HIS A 31 7.33 16.05 -7.02
N PHE A 32 8.03 15.36 -7.91
CA PHE A 32 8.21 13.92 -7.86
C PHE A 32 9.56 13.59 -7.24
N CYS A 33 9.58 12.67 -6.28
CA CYS A 33 10.77 12.10 -5.67
C CYS A 33 10.71 10.58 -5.81
N SER A 34 11.74 10.01 -6.42
CA SER A 34 11.96 8.56 -6.43
C SER A 34 13.08 8.23 -5.46
N VAL A 35 12.80 7.37 -4.49
CA VAL A 35 13.79 6.82 -3.56
C VAL A 35 13.84 5.31 -3.73
N LYS A 36 15.00 4.81 -4.17
CA LYS A 36 15.24 3.38 -4.27
C LYS A 36 15.70 2.87 -2.91
N ILE A 37 14.83 2.17 -2.18
CA ILE A 37 15.19 1.56 -0.89
C ILE A 37 15.74 0.15 -1.19
N GLU A 38 16.95 0.11 -1.75
CA GLU A 38 17.71 -1.12 -1.85
C GLU A 38 18.47 -1.32 -0.54
N GLU A 39 18.10 -2.37 0.21
CA GLU A 39 18.90 -2.92 1.31
C GLU A 39 18.90 -2.15 2.64
N HIS A 40 17.78 -2.17 3.35
CA HIS A 40 17.84 -2.11 4.82
C HIS A 40 16.75 -3.00 5.43
N GLU A 41 17.09 -3.87 6.38
CA GLU A 41 16.12 -4.66 7.16
C GLU A 41 15.11 -3.76 7.92
N ALA A 42 15.44 -2.48 8.11
CA ALA A 42 14.54 -1.45 8.63
C ALA A 42 13.43 -1.00 7.63
N SER A 43 13.43 -1.50 6.39
CA SER A 43 12.58 -1.07 5.28
C SER A 43 11.12 -1.55 5.31
N LEU A 44 10.66 -2.15 6.40
CA LEU A 44 9.24 -2.48 6.60
C LEU A 44 8.54 -1.57 7.63
N LYS A 45 9.28 -0.73 8.36
CA LYS A 45 8.73 0.08 9.48
C LYS A 45 8.55 1.56 9.19
N LEU A 46 8.95 2.03 8.01
CA LEU A 46 9.01 3.47 7.71
C LEU A 46 7.84 3.92 6.85
N ASP A 47 7.04 4.82 7.43
CA ASP A 47 5.90 5.50 6.82
C ASP A 47 6.36 6.66 5.91
N ALA A 48 5.72 6.82 4.75
CA ALA A 48 5.96 7.90 3.80
C ALA A 48 5.79 9.30 4.43
N GLU A 49 5.00 9.42 5.49
CA GLU A 49 4.83 10.66 6.26
C GLU A 49 6.17 11.27 6.75
N HIS A 50 7.12 10.42 7.16
CA HIS A 50 8.44 10.88 7.61
C HIS A 50 9.29 11.42 6.45
N PHE A 51 9.21 10.79 5.28
CA PHE A 51 9.87 11.29 4.07
C PHE A 51 9.30 12.64 3.65
N PHE A 52 7.98 12.79 3.63
CA PHE A 52 7.35 14.05 3.26
C PHE A 52 7.67 15.17 4.25
N SER A 53 7.68 14.88 5.56
CA SER A 53 8.04 15.86 6.59
C SER A 53 9.45 16.38 6.39
N PHE A 54 10.42 15.49 6.18
CA PHE A 54 11.80 15.89 5.92
C PHE A 54 11.98 16.60 4.58
N TRP A 55 11.28 16.16 3.54
CA TRP A 55 11.34 16.82 2.23
C TRP A 55 10.89 18.27 2.31
N LYS A 56 9.79 18.53 3.01
CA LYS A 56 9.29 19.89 3.23
C LYS A 56 10.29 20.76 4.00
N GLU A 57 10.93 20.20 5.03
CA GLU A 57 11.93 20.91 5.83
C GLU A 57 13.22 21.21 5.06
N GLU A 58 13.75 20.25 4.29
CA GLU A 58 15.05 20.40 3.62
C GLU A 58 14.97 21.35 2.41
N GLU A 59 13.87 21.31 1.67
CA GLU A 59 13.70 22.05 0.40
C GLU A 59 12.86 23.33 0.57
N GLU A 60 12.53 23.71 1.81
CA GLU A 60 11.70 24.88 2.15
C GLU A 60 10.42 24.99 1.27
N LEU A 61 9.80 23.84 0.96
CA LEU A 61 8.73 23.76 -0.03
C LEU A 61 7.47 24.49 0.45
N THR A 62 6.89 25.30 -0.44
CA THR A 62 5.63 25.99 -0.18
C THR A 62 4.45 25.01 -0.09
N GLU A 63 3.35 25.40 0.57
CA GLU A 63 2.15 24.58 0.75
C GLU A 63 1.35 24.32 -0.56
N ASP A 64 1.76 24.91 -1.69
CA ASP A 64 1.00 24.90 -2.95
C ASP A 64 1.44 23.82 -3.96
N VAL A 65 2.18 22.80 -3.51
CA VAL A 65 2.79 21.76 -4.36
C VAL A 65 2.23 20.38 -4.01
N ILE A 66 1.95 19.55 -5.02
CA ILE A 66 1.68 18.11 -4.81
C ILE A 66 3.02 17.38 -4.73
N LEU A 67 3.24 16.64 -3.66
CA LEU A 67 4.44 15.81 -3.51
C LEU A 67 4.11 14.36 -3.85
N LEU A 68 4.94 13.75 -4.68
CA LEU A 68 4.85 12.34 -5.01
C LEU A 68 6.12 11.61 -4.58
N LEU A 69 5.97 10.57 -3.79
CA LEU A 69 7.07 9.73 -3.33
C LEU A 69 6.91 8.33 -3.89
N TYR A 70 7.84 7.92 -4.74
CA TYR A 70 7.93 6.56 -5.25
C TYR A 70 9.00 5.78 -4.50
N LEU A 71 8.61 4.60 -3.99
CA LEU A 71 9.48 3.67 -3.28
C LEU A 71 9.45 2.30 -3.97
N GLN A 72 10.61 1.78 -4.31
CA GLN A 72 10.78 0.36 -4.63
C GLN A 72 11.21 -0.40 -3.37
N ARG A 73 10.53 -1.50 -3.06
CA ARG A 73 10.81 -2.35 -1.89
C ARG A 73 10.83 -3.82 -2.24
N LYS A 74 11.36 -4.61 -1.30
CA LYS A 74 11.37 -6.08 -1.35
C LYS A 74 10.76 -6.62 -0.07
N ARG A 75 9.97 -7.70 -0.16
CA ARG A 75 9.36 -8.37 0.98
C ARG A 75 9.46 -9.88 0.78
N GLN A 76 9.84 -10.59 1.85
CA GLN A 76 9.59 -12.03 1.90
C GLN A 76 8.11 -12.25 2.19
N GLU A 77 7.46 -13.11 1.43
CA GLU A 77 6.04 -13.44 1.60
C GLU A 77 5.90 -14.80 2.33
N PRO A 78 5.70 -14.83 3.66
CA PRO A 78 5.52 -16.08 4.41
C PRO A 78 4.38 -16.96 3.88
N TRP A 79 3.35 -16.33 3.33
CA TRP A 79 2.20 -16.98 2.72
C TRP A 79 2.47 -17.50 1.30
N ASN A 80 3.61 -17.17 0.69
CA ASN A 80 3.96 -17.58 -0.67
C ASN A 80 5.34 -18.26 -0.67
N GLU A 81 5.49 -19.32 0.13
CA GLU A 81 6.72 -20.11 0.23
C GLU A 81 7.98 -19.31 0.63
N ASN A 82 7.80 -18.19 1.35
CA ASN A 82 8.87 -17.22 1.65
C ASN A 82 9.55 -16.65 0.40
N ARG A 83 8.82 -16.60 -0.73
CA ARG A 83 9.31 -15.98 -1.96
C ARG A 83 9.61 -14.52 -1.71
N LEU A 84 10.74 -14.07 -2.26
CA LEU A 84 11.08 -12.65 -2.29
C LEU A 84 10.25 -11.97 -3.40
N CYS A 85 9.39 -11.03 -3.02
CA CYS A 85 8.60 -10.23 -3.93
C CYS A 85 9.15 -8.81 -3.99
N VAL A 86 9.39 -8.31 -5.21
CA VAL A 86 9.63 -6.89 -5.48
C VAL A 86 8.28 -6.21 -5.67
N PHE A 87 8.11 -5.06 -5.03
CA PHE A 87 6.90 -4.25 -5.14
C PHE A 87 7.23 -2.77 -5.12
N GLN A 88 6.30 -1.99 -5.64
CA GLN A 88 6.40 -0.55 -5.81
C GLN A 88 5.30 0.11 -5.00
N GLN A 89 5.61 1.24 -4.38
CA GLN A 89 4.66 2.08 -3.69
C GLN A 89 4.75 3.50 -4.24
N LEU A 90 3.61 4.10 -4.53
CA LEU A 90 3.51 5.51 -4.85
C LEU A 90 2.65 6.18 -3.79
N TYR A 91 3.17 7.25 -3.21
CA TYR A 91 2.47 8.09 -2.26
C TYR A 91 2.23 9.47 -2.85
N GLU A 92 1.10 10.06 -2.53
CA GLU A 92 0.73 11.42 -2.89
C GLU A 92 0.38 12.20 -1.63
N LEU A 93 1.00 13.36 -1.48
CA LEU A 93 0.67 14.34 -0.46
C LEU A 93 0.15 15.62 -1.13
N ASP A 94 -1.12 15.95 -0.92
CA ASP A 94 -1.72 17.22 -1.36
C ASP A 94 -2.07 18.09 -0.13
N PRO A 95 -1.26 19.14 0.17
CA PRO A 95 -1.47 19.97 1.35
C PRO A 95 -2.80 20.75 1.37
N LYS A 96 -3.45 20.96 0.21
CA LYS A 96 -4.72 21.68 0.13
C LYS A 96 -5.95 20.80 0.36
N ARG A 97 -5.80 19.48 0.39
CA ARG A 97 -6.92 18.58 0.73
C ARG A 97 -7.18 18.71 2.24
N LYS A 98 -8.41 19.10 2.58
CA LYS A 98 -8.81 19.41 3.97
C LYS A 98 -8.77 18.19 4.89
N GLU A 99 -8.91 16.97 4.34
CA GLU A 99 -9.13 15.74 5.12
C GLU A 99 -8.22 14.56 4.70
N ASP A 100 -7.79 14.45 3.44
CA ASP A 100 -6.83 13.42 2.96
C ASP A 100 -5.46 14.01 2.66
N ARG A 101 -4.60 14.11 3.68
CA ARG A 101 -3.27 14.69 3.46
C ARG A 101 -2.36 13.77 2.67
N ILE A 102 -2.50 12.46 2.87
CA ILE A 102 -1.62 11.46 2.27
C ILE A 102 -2.43 10.26 1.78
N ARG A 103 -2.14 9.81 0.56
CA ARG A 103 -2.71 8.61 -0.04
C ARG A 103 -1.62 7.81 -0.71
N GLY A 104 -1.85 6.54 -0.97
CA GLY A 104 -0.88 5.74 -1.73
C GLY A 104 -1.46 4.50 -2.37
N CYS A 105 -0.73 3.93 -3.32
CA CYS A 105 -1.07 2.66 -3.94
C CYS A 105 0.16 1.75 -4.00
N THR A 106 -0.07 0.44 -3.99
CA THR A 106 0.98 -0.58 -4.06
C THR A 106 0.71 -1.55 -5.19
N TRP A 107 1.73 -1.83 -6.01
CA TRP A 107 1.68 -2.85 -7.06
C TRP A 107 2.94 -3.72 -7.06
N LYS A 108 2.79 -4.95 -7.54
CA LYS A 108 3.90 -5.93 -7.63
C LYS A 108 4.62 -5.82 -8.96
N GLY A 109 5.91 -6.14 -8.96
CA GLY A 109 6.71 -6.25 -10.18
C GLY A 109 7.94 -5.35 -10.17
N GLU A 110 8.88 -5.70 -11.05
CA GLU A 110 10.06 -4.88 -11.32
C GLU A 110 9.66 -3.78 -12.29
N SER A 111 9.61 -2.54 -11.81
CA SER A 111 9.52 -1.36 -12.67
C SER A 111 10.89 -0.71 -12.68
N GLU A 112 11.79 -1.22 -13.53
CA GLU A 112 13.12 -0.62 -13.68
C GLU A 112 13.04 0.75 -14.37
N SER A 113 12.00 1.00 -15.19
CA SER A 113 11.78 2.28 -15.86
C SER A 113 10.77 3.15 -15.09
N LEU A 114 11.05 4.46 -15.05
CA LEU A 114 10.11 5.51 -14.60
C LEU A 114 9.31 6.07 -15.79
N GLU A 115 9.12 5.29 -16.85
CA GLU A 115 8.39 5.71 -18.06
C GLU A 115 6.91 5.99 -17.77
N TRP A 116 6.35 5.33 -16.76
CA TRP A 116 4.99 5.56 -16.27
C TRP A 116 4.78 7.01 -15.79
N LEU A 117 5.83 7.77 -15.45
CA LEU A 117 5.71 9.21 -15.17
C LEU A 117 5.14 10.00 -16.35
N SER A 118 5.30 9.51 -17.58
CA SER A 118 4.72 10.14 -18.77
C SER A 118 3.20 10.05 -18.84
N LEU A 119 2.58 9.16 -18.05
CA LEU A 119 1.13 9.04 -17.94
C LEU A 119 0.52 10.20 -17.14
N MET A 120 1.32 10.90 -16.33
CA MET A 120 0.88 12.01 -15.50
C MET A 120 0.62 13.25 -16.37
N VAL A 121 -0.55 13.25 -17.00
CA VAL A 121 -1.01 14.33 -17.86
C VAL A 121 -1.96 15.23 -17.06
N PRO A 122 -1.88 16.56 -17.21
CA PRO A 122 -2.84 17.50 -16.63
C PRO A 122 -4.29 17.15 -16.98
N GLY A 123 -5.17 17.00 -15.97
CA GLY A 123 -6.55 16.55 -16.18
C GLY A 123 -7.36 16.43 -14.89
N THR A 124 -8.53 15.80 -14.99
CA THR A 124 -9.54 15.68 -13.92
C THR A 124 -9.18 14.73 -12.79
N GLU A 125 -8.19 13.86 -12.99
CA GLU A 125 -7.73 12.85 -12.03
C GLU A 125 -6.39 13.27 -11.42
N THR A 126 -6.12 12.88 -10.17
CA THR A 126 -4.80 13.15 -9.57
C THR A 126 -3.73 12.22 -10.12
N PRO A 127 -2.44 12.60 -10.05
CA PRO A 127 -1.40 11.72 -10.57
C PRO A 127 -1.38 10.34 -9.91
N LEU A 128 -1.68 10.24 -8.61
CA LEU A 128 -1.82 8.93 -7.96
C LEU A 128 -2.90 8.06 -8.60
N GLU A 129 -4.06 8.65 -8.91
CA GLU A 129 -5.22 7.94 -9.46
C GLU A 129 -4.92 7.41 -10.86
N VAL A 130 -4.27 8.22 -11.70
CA VAL A 130 -3.82 7.79 -13.05
C VAL A 130 -2.88 6.60 -12.97
N ILE A 131 -1.93 6.63 -12.04
CA ILE A 131 -0.94 5.56 -11.88
C ILE A 131 -1.56 4.32 -11.25
N ALA A 132 -2.43 4.49 -10.25
CA ALA A 132 -3.18 3.40 -9.64
C ALA A 132 -4.03 2.67 -10.69
N GLN A 133 -4.73 3.41 -11.56
CA GLN A 133 -5.50 2.83 -12.66
C GLN A 133 -4.62 2.10 -13.67
N HIS A 134 -3.47 2.67 -14.03
CA HIS A 134 -2.52 2.03 -14.95
C HIS A 134 -2.04 0.67 -14.46
N PHE A 135 -1.73 0.56 -13.16
CA PHE A 135 -1.24 -0.68 -12.55
C PHE A 135 -2.35 -1.57 -11.98
N GLY A 136 -3.62 -1.15 -12.05
CA GLY A 136 -4.75 -1.86 -11.45
C GLY A 136 -4.63 -2.02 -9.94
N ALA A 137 -4.04 -1.03 -9.26
CA ALA A 137 -3.82 -1.03 -7.82
C ALA A 137 -4.89 -0.21 -7.10
N ALA A 138 -5.26 -0.63 -5.90
CA ALA A 138 -6.15 0.15 -5.05
C ALA A 138 -5.39 1.31 -4.41
N VAL A 139 -6.05 2.47 -4.32
CA VAL A 139 -5.63 3.63 -3.54
C VAL A 139 -6.10 3.46 -2.10
N VAL A 140 -5.18 3.68 -1.17
CA VAL A 140 -5.42 3.64 0.27
C VAL A 140 -5.21 5.04 0.83
N SER A 141 -6.14 5.46 1.70
CA SER A 141 -6.00 6.60 2.59
C SER A 141 -6.11 6.12 4.04
N PRO A 142 -5.29 6.61 4.98
CA PRO A 142 -5.50 6.33 6.40
C PRO A 142 -6.77 6.99 6.95
N GLN A 143 -7.41 7.90 6.19
CA GLN A 143 -8.63 8.58 6.58
C GLN A 143 -9.91 7.94 6.00
N GLU A 144 -9.77 6.97 5.10
CA GLU A 144 -10.90 6.29 4.45
C GLU A 144 -10.93 4.80 4.79
N PRO A 145 -12.13 4.20 4.91
CA PRO A 145 -12.24 2.76 5.14
C PRO A 145 -11.78 1.97 3.90
N MET A 146 -10.96 0.95 4.12
CA MET A 146 -10.61 0.00 3.05
C MET A 146 -11.78 -0.94 2.74
N CYS A 147 -12.10 -1.09 1.46
CA CYS A 147 -13.09 -2.08 1.01
C CYS A 147 -12.40 -3.45 0.84
N LEU A 148 -12.72 -4.40 1.72
CA LEU A 148 -12.19 -5.77 1.69
C LEU A 148 -12.92 -6.62 0.64
N ASP A 149 -12.19 -7.37 -0.18
CA ASP A 149 -12.73 -8.47 -0.98
C ASP A 149 -12.94 -9.72 -0.11
N VAL A 150 -14.01 -10.47 -0.38
CA VAL A 150 -14.24 -11.78 0.26
C VAL A 150 -13.54 -12.87 -0.56
N LEU A 151 -12.45 -13.40 -0.01
CA LEU A 151 -11.75 -14.55 -0.59
C LEU A 151 -12.51 -15.83 -0.24
N GLN A 152 -13.06 -16.51 -1.25
CA GLN A 152 -13.77 -17.77 -1.07
C GLN A 152 -12.83 -18.96 -1.13
N ILE A 153 -12.65 -19.65 0.00
CA ILE A 153 -11.87 -20.88 0.09
C ILE A 153 -12.84 -22.08 0.00
N PRO A 154 -12.79 -22.86 -1.09
CA PRO A 154 -13.72 -23.97 -1.29
C PRO A 154 -13.55 -25.07 -0.24
N LYS A 155 -14.66 -25.67 0.18
CA LYS A 155 -14.73 -26.79 1.12
C LYS A 155 -15.74 -27.83 0.62
N PRO A 156 -15.62 -29.11 1.02
CA PRO A 156 -16.60 -30.12 0.65
C PRO A 156 -18.05 -29.79 1.07
N TRP A 157 -18.22 -29.01 2.13
CA TRP A 157 -19.51 -28.60 2.69
C TRP A 157 -19.98 -27.20 2.26
N GLY A 158 -19.26 -26.51 1.36
CA GLY A 158 -19.54 -25.13 0.97
C GLY A 158 -18.25 -24.32 0.80
N TYR A 159 -18.11 -23.19 1.48
CA TYR A 159 -16.86 -22.43 1.47
C TYR A 159 -16.65 -21.62 2.75
N GLU A 160 -15.40 -21.27 3.01
CA GLU A 160 -15.05 -20.22 3.98
C GLU A 160 -14.91 -18.90 3.23
N GLY A 161 -15.62 -17.85 3.67
CA GLY A 161 -15.46 -16.49 3.15
C GLY A 161 -14.49 -15.72 4.02
N TRP A 162 -13.25 -15.55 3.58
CA TRP A 162 -12.19 -14.86 4.31
C TRP A 162 -12.14 -13.37 3.97
N TYR A 163 -12.07 -12.51 4.99
CA TYR A 163 -11.98 -11.06 4.83
C TYR A 163 -10.57 -10.52 5.05
N THR A 164 -9.79 -11.16 5.94
CA THR A 164 -8.42 -10.74 6.31
C THR A 164 -7.42 -11.88 6.15
N GLY A 165 -7.78 -12.93 5.41
CA GLY A 165 -6.97 -14.13 5.31
C GLY A 165 -5.71 -13.92 4.50
N VAL A 166 -4.56 -14.21 5.10
CA VAL A 166 -3.24 -14.15 4.45
C VAL A 166 -2.55 -15.48 4.74
N GLU A 167 -2.87 -16.50 3.95
CA GLU A 167 -2.32 -17.86 4.11
C GLU A 167 -1.89 -18.44 2.75
N LYS A 168 -1.19 -19.58 2.76
CA LYS A 168 -0.75 -20.28 1.53
C LYS A 168 -1.87 -20.59 0.54
N ARG A 169 -3.10 -20.76 1.05
CA ARG A 169 -4.28 -21.07 0.24
C ARG A 169 -4.87 -19.84 -0.46
N GLY A 170 -4.45 -18.64 -0.07
CA GLY A 170 -4.87 -17.40 -0.70
C GLY A 170 -4.70 -16.20 0.23
N VAL A 171 -4.64 -15.03 -0.41
CA VAL A 171 -4.42 -13.73 0.23
C VAL A 171 -5.62 -12.84 -0.07
N ALA A 172 -6.21 -12.26 0.97
CA ALA A 172 -7.30 -11.32 0.86
C ALA A 172 -6.83 -10.06 0.13
N LEU A 173 -7.74 -9.46 -0.62
CA LEU A 173 -7.50 -8.24 -1.38
C LEU A 173 -8.32 -7.11 -0.76
N ILE A 174 -7.87 -5.88 -0.98
CA ILE A 174 -8.73 -4.70 -0.95
C ILE A 174 -9.04 -4.29 -2.39
N HIS A 175 -10.11 -3.54 -2.58
CA HIS A 175 -10.45 -2.95 -3.87
C HIS A 175 -10.93 -1.50 -3.72
N ASP A 176 -10.86 -0.77 -4.83
CA ASP A 176 -11.53 0.52 -5.01
C ASP A 176 -11.93 0.69 -6.49
N ALA A 177 -12.12 1.93 -6.94
CA ALA A 177 -12.45 2.23 -8.33
C ALA A 177 -11.28 2.01 -9.32
N PHE A 178 -10.03 1.99 -8.85
CA PHE A 178 -8.82 1.92 -9.67
C PHE A 178 -8.27 0.50 -9.79
N GLY A 179 -8.47 -0.34 -8.78
CA GLY A 179 -8.10 -1.74 -8.87
C GLY A 179 -8.14 -2.51 -7.57
N ARG A 180 -7.20 -3.46 -7.44
CA ARG A 180 -7.12 -4.38 -6.30
C ARG A 180 -5.69 -4.50 -5.81
N THR A 181 -5.53 -4.58 -4.49
CA THR A 181 -4.21 -4.75 -3.85
C THR A 181 -4.31 -5.80 -2.76
N GLU A 182 -3.31 -6.67 -2.66
CA GLU A 182 -3.23 -7.66 -1.57
C GLU A 182 -3.15 -6.96 -0.21
N LEU A 183 -3.95 -7.43 0.74
CA LEU A 183 -4.13 -6.78 2.04
C LEU A 183 -2.82 -6.49 2.78
N PRO A 184 -1.80 -7.38 2.82
CA PRO A 184 -0.52 -7.07 3.45
C PRO A 184 0.21 -5.87 2.82
N TYR A 185 0.05 -5.66 1.52
CA TYR A 185 0.68 -4.57 0.79
C TYR A 185 -0.08 -3.24 0.93
N ALA A 186 -1.40 -3.31 1.12
CA ALA A 186 -2.23 -2.16 1.45
C ALA A 186 -1.92 -1.66 2.88
N LEU A 187 -1.88 -2.57 3.85
CA LEU A 187 -1.56 -2.26 5.25
C LEU A 187 -0.14 -1.71 5.42
N GLY A 188 0.81 -2.17 4.60
CA GLY A 188 2.18 -1.68 4.58
C GLY A 188 2.36 -0.27 4.00
N LEU A 189 1.31 0.40 3.51
CA LEU A 189 1.42 1.79 3.05
C LEU A 189 1.55 2.76 4.24
N PHE A 190 0.66 2.63 5.23
CA PHE A 190 0.57 3.51 6.41
C PHE A 190 0.53 2.70 7.71
N PRO A 191 1.61 1.95 8.03
CA PRO A 191 1.58 1.00 9.15
C PRO A 191 1.32 1.68 10.49
N GLU A 192 1.80 2.91 10.70
CA GLU A 192 1.54 3.64 11.95
C GLU A 192 0.06 4.04 12.05
N ALA A 193 -0.50 4.63 10.99
CA ALA A 193 -1.90 5.08 11.00
C ALA A 193 -2.92 3.93 10.99
N LEU A 194 -2.63 2.83 10.29
CA LEU A 194 -3.56 1.71 10.12
C LEU A 194 -3.42 0.62 11.19
N LEU A 195 -2.20 0.40 11.69
CA LEU A 195 -1.89 -0.69 12.63
C LEU A 195 -1.39 -0.18 13.99
N ASN A 196 -1.23 1.14 14.18
CA ASN A 196 -0.65 1.73 15.40
C ASN A 196 0.72 1.10 15.74
N GLY A 197 1.54 0.89 14.70
CA GLY A 197 2.87 0.29 14.82
C GLY A 197 2.87 -1.19 15.23
N ALA A 198 1.71 -1.84 15.27
CA ALA A 198 1.60 -3.27 15.57
C ALA A 198 2.21 -4.12 14.43
N ASP A 199 2.66 -5.32 14.80
CA ASP A 199 3.08 -6.31 13.80
C ASP A 199 1.92 -6.64 12.86
N GLU A 200 2.21 -6.98 11.60
CA GLU A 200 1.19 -7.31 10.58
C GLU A 200 0.50 -8.66 10.84
N GLN A 201 0.51 -9.15 12.08
CA GLN A 201 -0.15 -10.38 12.46
C GLN A 201 -1.68 -10.17 12.47
N LEU A 202 -2.30 -10.36 11.32
CA LEU A 202 -3.73 -10.20 11.14
C LEU A 202 -4.51 -11.29 11.85
N ILE A 203 -5.59 -10.90 12.51
CA ILE A 203 -6.63 -11.83 12.94
C ILE A 203 -7.35 -12.33 11.69
N LEU A 204 -7.44 -13.65 11.50
CA LEU A 204 -8.25 -14.24 10.42
C LEU A 204 -9.74 -14.08 10.73
N LEU A 205 -10.39 -13.13 10.07
CA LEU A 205 -11.84 -12.95 10.06
C LEU A 205 -12.43 -13.74 8.90
N LYS A 206 -13.33 -14.68 9.22
CA LYS A 206 -14.02 -15.50 8.22
C LYS A 206 -15.47 -15.76 8.57
N THR A 207 -16.26 -15.99 7.52
CA THR A 207 -17.59 -16.58 7.60
C THR A 207 -17.53 -18.04 7.14
N LEU A 208 -18.38 -18.89 7.72
CA LEU A 208 -18.60 -20.25 7.24
C LEU A 208 -19.90 -20.24 6.44
N ASN A 209 -19.82 -20.59 5.15
CA ASN A 209 -20.95 -20.55 4.23
C ASN A 209 -21.27 -21.98 3.78
N PRO A 210 -21.98 -22.76 4.60
CA PRO A 210 -22.36 -24.13 4.24
C PRO A 210 -23.39 -24.13 3.10
N VAL A 211 -23.37 -25.18 2.28
CA VAL A 211 -24.43 -25.44 1.30
C VAL A 211 -25.76 -25.70 2.02
N ARG A 212 -26.88 -25.41 1.35
CA ARG A 212 -28.23 -25.54 1.93
C ARG A 212 -28.73 -26.98 2.05
N GLU A 213 -27.92 -27.97 1.71
CA GLU A 213 -28.28 -29.38 1.84
C GLU A 213 -28.29 -29.79 3.32
N GLU A 214 -29.32 -30.53 3.71
CA GLU A 214 -29.47 -31.02 5.08
C GLU A 214 -28.40 -32.10 5.34
N VAL A 215 -27.32 -31.71 6.00
CA VAL A 215 -26.28 -32.66 6.40
C VAL A 215 -26.76 -33.39 7.66
N LEU A 216 -27.17 -34.66 7.52
CA LEU A 216 -27.25 -35.62 8.63
C LEU A 216 -25.82 -35.95 9.10
N GLY A 217 -25.14 -35.00 9.74
CA GLY A 217 -23.75 -35.15 10.13
C GLY A 217 -23.40 -34.24 11.30
N ASP A 218 -22.85 -34.86 12.34
CA ASP A 218 -22.77 -34.32 13.69
C ASP A 218 -21.94 -33.04 13.82
N LEU A 219 -22.36 -32.22 14.78
CA LEU A 219 -21.54 -31.17 15.38
C LEU A 219 -20.25 -31.82 15.90
N TYR A 220 -19.10 -31.54 15.27
CA TYR A 220 -17.81 -31.90 15.84
C TYR A 220 -17.03 -30.63 16.20
N LEU A 221 -16.44 -30.65 17.39
CA LEU A 221 -15.55 -29.62 17.87
C LEU A 221 -14.14 -29.95 17.37
N GLU A 222 -13.55 -29.05 16.59
CA GLU A 222 -12.14 -29.14 16.20
C GLU A 222 -11.33 -28.14 17.02
N MET A 223 -10.57 -28.66 17.99
CA MET A 223 -9.62 -27.87 18.77
C MET A 223 -8.23 -28.07 18.19
N HIS A 224 -7.67 -27.01 17.61
CA HIS A 224 -6.30 -27.03 17.10
C HIS A 224 -5.35 -26.45 18.15
N GLU A 225 -4.49 -27.28 18.75
CA GLU A 225 -3.39 -26.79 19.59
C GLU A 225 -2.27 -26.15 18.74
N LYS A 226 -2.12 -26.59 17.49
CA LYS A 226 -1.30 -25.95 16.44
C LYS A 226 -1.98 -26.13 15.09
N LYS A 227 -2.12 -25.04 14.32
CA LYS A 227 -2.50 -25.08 12.91
C LYS A 227 -1.33 -25.63 12.10
N TRP A 228 -1.58 -26.70 11.34
CA TRP A 228 -0.68 -27.26 10.33
C TRP A 228 -0.86 -26.56 8.97
#